data_AF-A0AAD9QKR0-F1
#
_entry.id   AF-A0AAD9QKR0-F1
#
_cell.length_a   1.000
_cell.length_b   1.000
_cell.length_c   1.000
_cell.angle_alpha   90.00
_cell.angle_beta   90.00
_cell.angle_gamma   90.00
#
_symmetry.space_group_name_H-M   'P 1'
#
loop_
_entity.id
_entity.type
_entity.pdbx_description
1 polymer ?
#
loop_
_entity_poly.entity_id
_entity_poly.type
_entity_poly.pdbx_seq_one_letter_code
_entity_poly.pdbx_strand_id
1 'polypeptide(L)' 'MTVSKEVLRGDVTQFLMLEGGGYHRCQFHSTYKTEKPVTMPPSHVVEHHIVRTDLGQTANGFKVKLEEHAEAHVNPLK' A
#
# COMPACT_ATOMS: atom_id res chain seq x y z
N MET A 1 2.61 8.51 5.43
CA MET A 1 3.99 8.11 5.80
C MET A 1 4.54 9.06 6.84
N THR A 2 4.96 8.55 7.99
CA THR A 2 5.49 9.35 9.11
C THR A 2 6.88 8.86 9.50
N VAL A 3 7.74 9.77 9.97
CA VAL A 3 9.09 9.42 10.46
C VAL A 3 9.09 9.47 11.97
N SER A 4 9.58 8.40 12.61
CA SER A 4 9.74 8.33 14.07
C SER A 4 10.97 7.49 14.40
N LYS A 5 11.86 8.01 15.26
CA LYS A 5 13.09 7.33 15.70
C LYS A 5 13.91 6.75 14.53
N GLU A 6 14.12 7.55 13.49
CA GLU A 6 14.86 7.15 12.28
C GLU A 6 14.26 5.96 11.51
N VAL A 7 12.95 5.74 11.65
CA VAL A 7 12.23 4.69 10.92
C VAL A 7 11.03 5.31 10.22
N LEU A 8 10.81 4.91 8.97
CA LEU A 8 9.64 5.30 8.20
C LEU A 8 8.48 4.37 8.54
N ARG A 9 7.32 4.95 8.84
CA ARG A 9 6.09 4.24 9.17
C ARG A 9 4.99 4.56 8.17
N GLY A 10 4.27 3.53 7.76
CA GLY A 10 3.05 3.63 6.96
C GLY A 10 1.85 3.32 7.85
N ASP A 11 0.81 4.13 7.71
CA ASP A 11 -0.47 3.90 8.37
C ASP A 11 -1.55 4.18 7.34
N VAL A 12 -2.32 3.16 6.97
CA VAL A 12 -3.32 3.27 5.92
C VAL A 12 -4.52 2.38 6.21
N THR A 13 -5.71 2.97 6.11
CA THR A 13 -6.97 2.22 6.12
C THR A 13 -7.25 1.76 4.69
N GLN A 14 -7.29 0.44 4.51
CA GLN A 14 -7.58 -0.21 3.24
C GLN A 14 -9.00 -0.76 3.24
N PHE A 15 -9.60 -0.87 2.06
CA PHE A 15 -10.96 -1.38 1.88
C PHE A 15 -10.99 -2.37 0.72
N LEU A 16 -11.39 -3.61 1.01
CA LEU A 16 -11.64 -4.63 0.00
C LEU A 16 -13.10 -4.53 -0.43
N MET A 17 -13.35 -4.25 -1.71
CA MET A 17 -14.70 -4.26 -2.28
C MET A 17 -15.23 -5.70 -2.34
N LEU A 18 -16.45 -5.91 -1.87
CA LEU A 18 -17.10 -7.23 -1.83
C LEU A 18 -18.05 -7.44 -3.00
N GLU A 19 -18.27 -8.70 -3.36
CA GLU A 19 -19.32 -9.08 -4.30
C GLU A 19 -20.69 -8.62 -3.78
N GLY A 20 -21.52 -8.07 -4.67
CA GLY A 20 -22.81 -7.46 -4.28
C GLY A 20 -22.72 -6.07 -3.65
N GLY A 21 -21.51 -5.50 -3.55
CA GLY A 21 -21.25 -4.17 -3.00
C GLY A 21 -20.84 -4.19 -1.53
N GLY A 22 -20.44 -3.02 -1.02
CA GLY A 22 -19.89 -2.86 0.32
C GLY A 22 -18.38 -3.09 0.40
N TYR A 23 -17.82 -2.90 1.60
CA TYR A 23 -16.38 -2.93 1.82
C TYR A 23 -16.01 -3.67 3.10
N HIS A 24 -14.97 -4.49 3.03
CA HIS A 24 -14.28 -5.04 4.18
C HIS A 24 -13.06 -4.17 4.52
N ARG A 25 -13.10 -3.50 5.68
CA ARG A 25 -12.05 -2.59 6.14
C ARG A 25 -10.88 -3.36 6.76
N CYS A 26 -9.65 -2.97 6.44
CA CYS A 26 -8.43 -3.43 7.09
C CYS A 26 -7.53 -2.23 7.44
N GLN A 27 -6.81 -2.29 8.57
CA GLN A 27 -5.83 -1.27 8.94
C GLN A 27 -4.43 -1.82 8.78
N PHE A 28 -3.61 -1.19 7.96
CA PHE A 28 -2.21 -1.54 7.80
C PHE A 28 -1.34 -0.61 8.62
N HIS A 29 -0.56 -1.18 9.53
CA HIS A 29 0.52 -0.51 10.24
C HIS A 29 1.85 -1.10 9.78
N SER A 30 2.57 -0.37 8.95
CA SER A 30 3.81 -0.82 8.31
C SER A 30 5.01 -0.10 8.90
N THR A 31 6.11 -0.83 9.09
CA THR A 31 7.41 -0.29 9.50
C THR A 31 8.44 -0.62 8.44
N TYR A 32 9.01 0.40 7.81
CA TYR A 32 9.99 0.24 6.73
C TYR A 32 11.39 0.49 7.30
N LYS A 33 12.26 -0.52 7.20
CA LYS A 33 13.64 -0.48 7.69
C LYS A 33 14.60 -0.63 6.52
N THR A 34 15.73 0.07 6.57
CA THR A 34 16.78 0.00 5.57
C THR A 34 18.03 -0.65 6.17
N GLU A 35 18.77 -1.40 5.37
CA GLU A 35 20.06 -1.98 5.81
C GLU A 35 21.16 -0.92 5.88
N LYS A 36 21.06 0.11 5.04
CA LYS A 36 22.01 1.24 4.97
C LYS A 36 21.35 2.52 5.48
N PRO A 37 22.12 3.46 6.05
CA PRO A 37 21.61 4.78 6.41
C PRO A 37 21.02 5.50 5.19
N VAL A 38 19.86 6.14 5.37
CA VAL A 38 19.19 6.93 4.34
C VAL A 38 18.77 8.29 4.91
N THR A 39 18.70 9.30 4.05
CA THR A 39 18.12 10.59 4.42
C THR A 39 16.61 10.43 4.61
N MET A 40 16.11 10.81 5.77
CA MET A 40 14.69 10.70 6.08
C MET A 40 13.86 11.74 5.32
N PRO A 41 12.76 11.35 4.66
CA PRO A 41 11.86 12.31 4.02
C PRO A 41 11.01 13.04 5.07
N PRO A 42 10.44 14.22 4.73
CA PRO A 42 9.37 14.80 5.54
C PRO A 42 8.14 13.88 5.56
N SER A 43 7.21 14.16 6.47
CA SER A 43 5.90 13.50 6.46
C SER A 43 5.20 13.75 5.13
N HIS A 44 4.68 12.69 4.52
CA HIS A 44 4.07 12.72 3.19
C HIS A 44 3.00 11.64 3.04
N VAL A 45 2.27 11.68 1.95
CA VAL A 45 1.26 10.68 1.56
C VAL A 45 1.81 9.86 0.40
N VAL A 46 1.43 8.59 0.36
CA VAL A 46 1.57 7.76 -0.84
C VAL A 46 0.17 7.28 -1.18
N GLU A 47 -0.31 7.64 -2.37
CA GLU A 47 -1.56 7.12 -2.91
C GLU A 47 -1.27 5.83 -3.66
N HIS A 48 -2.13 4.83 -3.45
CA HIS A 48 -1.99 3.50 -4.04
C HIS A 48 -3.25 3.12 -4.79
N HIS A 49 -3.09 2.53 -5.97
CA HIS A 49 -4.14 1.84 -6.69
C HIS A 49 -3.62 0.46 -7.10
N ILE A 50 -4.12 -0.58 -6.42
CA ILE A 50 -3.79 -1.98 -6.70
C ILE A 50 -4.99 -2.71 -7.29
N VAL A 51 -4.76 -3.41 -8.39
CA VAL A 51 -5.78 -4.16 -9.12
C VAL A 51 -5.36 -5.62 -9.22
N ARG A 52 -6.31 -6.52 -8.96
CA ARG A 52 -6.16 -7.96 -9.15
C ARG A 52 -7.04 -8.43 -10.31
N THR A 53 -6.45 -9.21 -11.20
CA THR A 53 -7.15 -9.90 -12.29
C THR A 53 -6.94 -11.39 -12.17
N ASP A 54 -8.02 -12.15 -12.02
CA ASP A 54 -7.97 -13.60 -11.95
C ASP A 54 -7.81 -14.18 -13.37
N LEU A 55 -6.76 -15.00 -13.56
CA LEU A 55 -6.43 -15.62 -14.85
C LEU A 55 -6.91 -17.08 -14.93
N GLY A 56 -7.49 -17.59 -13.85
CA GLY A 56 -8.09 -18.92 -13.78
C GLY A 56 -7.13 -20.03 -13.35
N GLN A 57 -7.66 -21.25 -13.31
CA GLN A 57 -6.93 -22.45 -12.93
C GLN A 57 -5.99 -22.91 -14.05
N THR A 58 -4.75 -23.22 -13.70
CA THR A 58 -3.76 -23.84 -14.58
C THR A 58 -3.27 -25.17 -14.01
N ALA A 59 -2.47 -25.93 -14.76
CA ALA A 59 -1.81 -27.13 -14.26
C ALA A 59 -0.94 -26.89 -13.01
N ASN A 60 -0.49 -25.64 -12.80
CA ASN A 60 0.34 -25.22 -11.67
C ASN A 60 -0.46 -24.48 -10.58
N GLY A 61 -1.80 -24.56 -10.61
CA GLY A 61 -2.68 -23.87 -9.67
C GLY A 61 -3.38 -22.64 -10.24
N PHE A 62 -4.11 -21.95 -9.37
CA PHE A 62 -4.84 -20.73 -9.71
C PHE A 62 -3.88 -19.56 -9.93
N LYS A 63 -3.98 -18.90 -11.09
CA LYS A 63 -3.12 -17.78 -11.45
C LYS A 63 -3.86 -16.45 -11.36
N VAL A 64 -3.13 -15.44 -10.93
CA VAL A 64 -3.60 -14.05 -10.84
C VAL A 64 -2.54 -13.11 -11.41
N LYS A 65 -2.99 -11.97 -11.94
CA LYS A 65 -2.15 -10.82 -12.26
C LYS A 65 -2.42 -9.73 -11.23
N LEU A 66 -1.36 -9.13 -10.71
CA LEU A 66 -1.42 -7.98 -9.81
C LEU A 66 -0.73 -6.79 -10.48
N GLU A 67 -1.38 -5.65 -10.46
CA GLU A 67 -0.85 -4.39 -10.98
C GLU A 67 -1.03 -3.31 -9.92
N GLU A 68 0.04 -2.60 -9.59
CA GLU A 68 0.02 -1.52 -8.61
C GLU A 68 0.60 -0.25 -9.23
N HIS A 69 -0.10 0.86 -9.01
CA HIS A 69 0.42 2.20 -9.22
C HIS A 69 0.49 2.93 -7.88
N ALA A 70 1.61 3.60 -7.62
CA ALA A 70 1.81 4.36 -6.40
C ALA A 70 2.52 5.69 -6.68
N GLU A 71 2.03 6.76 -6.07
CA GLU A 71 2.59 8.11 -6.19
C GLU A 71 2.73 8.77 -4.83
N ALA A 72 3.90 9.35 -4.57
CA ALA A 72 4.18 10.06 -3.34
C ALA A 72 4.00 11.57 -3.53
N HIS A 73 3.28 12.21 -2.61
CA HIS A 73 3.12 13.66 -2.60
C HIS A 73 3.05 14.21 -1.17
N VAL A 74 3.36 15.50 -1.05
CA VAL A 74 3.12 16.26 0.18
C VAL A 74 1.74 16.88 0.11
N ASN A 75 1.00 16.88 1.22
CA ASN A 75 -0.34 17.46 1.25
C ASN A 75 -0.28 18.92 0.76
N PRO A 76 -1.00 19.28 -0.32
CA PRO A 76 -0.94 20.62 -0.90
C PRO A 76 -1.61 21.68 -0.02
N LEU A 77 -2.43 21.28 0.95
CA LEU A 77 -3.07 22.18 1.90
C LEU A 77 -2.29 22.17 3.21
N LYS A 78 -1.52 23.23 3.45
CA LYS A 78 -0.95 23.56 4.76
C LYS A 78 -1.97 24.27 5.62
#